data_AF-A0A2G6HJR0-F1
#
_entry.id   AF-A0A2G6HJR0-F1
#
_cell.length_a   1.000
_cell.length_b   1.000
_cell.length_c   1.000
_cell.angle_alpha   90.00
_cell.angle_beta   90.00
_cell.angle_gamma   90.00
#
_symmetry.space_group_name_H-M   'P 1'
#
loop_
_entity.id
_entity.type
_entity.pdbx_description
1 polymer ?
#
loop_
_entity_poly.entity_id
_entity_poly.type
_entity_poly.pdbx_seq_one_letter_code
_entity_poly.pdbx_strand_id
1 'polypeptide(L)'
;MTRLLGGGVDDGEDVEVAAVRELEEELGVKVSPDDLELITRFDTHAVDTAGREFDNQTYLFSVDVANKPYRPGDDVEQIAALSKVEMYELADRFEQLPADLWHDSVEEGRFSWYDYGQMYSVIHRVAADAMN
;
A
#
# COMPACT_ATOMS: atom_id res chain seq x y z
N MET A 1 7.63 4.69 8.24
CA MET A 1 7.57 3.24 7.89
C MET A 1 7.79 3.15 6.39
N THR A 2 8.57 2.18 5.88
CA THR A 2 8.63 1.95 4.42
C THR A 2 7.45 1.08 4.01
N ARG A 3 6.67 1.51 3.02
CA ARG A 3 5.51 0.79 2.47
C ARG A 3 5.46 0.95 0.95
N LEU A 4 4.65 0.12 0.30
CA LEU A 4 4.18 0.42 -1.05
C LEU A 4 3.37 1.73 -1.06
N LEU A 5 3.48 2.40 -2.20
CA LEU A 5 2.81 3.65 -2.53
C LEU A 5 1.31 3.42 -2.78
N GLY A 6 0.49 4.42 -2.46
CA GLY A 6 -0.93 4.46 -2.74
C GLY A 6 -1.75 5.10 -1.62
N GLY A 7 -3.04 5.29 -1.92
CA GLY A 7 -4.00 5.90 -1.02
C GLY A 7 -5.44 5.43 -1.28
N GLY A 8 -6.40 6.31 -1.04
CA GLY A 8 -7.82 5.99 -1.04
C GLY A 8 -8.45 6.06 -2.44
N VAL A 9 -9.59 5.39 -2.59
CA VAL A 9 -10.48 5.58 -3.75
C VAL A 9 -11.63 6.48 -3.30
N ASP A 10 -11.85 7.58 -4.01
CA ASP A 10 -12.92 8.52 -3.71
C ASP A 10 -14.31 7.98 -4.10
N ASP A 11 -15.37 8.55 -3.51
CA ASP A 11 -16.75 8.13 -3.77
C ASP A 11 -17.10 8.28 -5.27
N GLY A 12 -17.29 7.14 -5.93
CA GLY A 12 -17.62 7.06 -7.36
C GLY A 12 -16.41 7.16 -8.29
N GLU A 13 -15.19 7.13 -7.76
CA GLU A 13 -13.94 7.07 -8.52
C GLU A 13 -13.66 5.63 -9.00
N ASP A 14 -13.23 5.49 -10.26
CA ASP A 14 -12.76 4.20 -10.78
C ASP A 14 -11.39 3.86 -10.16
N VAL A 15 -11.16 2.58 -9.84
CA VAL A 15 -9.95 2.15 -9.11
C VAL A 15 -8.66 2.43 -9.88
N GLU A 16 -8.67 2.32 -11.21
CA GLU A 16 -7.54 2.65 -12.06
C GLU A 16 -7.28 4.16 -12.09
N VAL A 17 -8.35 4.97 -12.03
CA VAL A 17 -8.24 6.45 -11.97
C VAL A 17 -7.63 6.87 -10.64
N ALA A 18 -8.08 6.28 -9.54
CA ALA A 18 -7.50 6.49 -8.21
C ALA A 18 -6.01 6.11 -8.20
N ALA A 19 -5.64 4.94 -8.73
CA ALA A 19 -4.25 4.49 -8.78
C ALA A 19 -3.34 5.45 -9.58
N VAL A 20 -3.82 6.01 -10.71
CA VAL A 20 -3.07 7.03 -11.45
C VAL A 20 -2.95 8.34 -10.67
N ARG A 21 -4.02 8.78 -10.00
CA ARG A 21 -4.02 9.99 -9.18
C ARG A 21 -3.02 9.87 -8.02
N GLU A 22 -3.11 8.79 -7.25
CA GLU A 22 -2.23 8.50 -6.11
C GLU A 22 -0.75 8.40 -6.55
N LEU A 23 -0.48 7.79 -7.71
CA LEU A 23 0.87 7.75 -8.28
C LEU A 23 1.38 9.16 -8.64
N GLU A 24 0.53 10.03 -9.16
CA GLU A 24 0.88 11.42 -9.41
C GLU A 24 1.09 12.20 -8.10
N GLU A 25 0.25 12.00 -7.10
CA GLU A 25 0.31 12.68 -5.79
C GLU A 25 1.59 12.29 -5.02
N GLU A 26 1.89 11.00 -4.93
CA GLU A 26 3.01 10.49 -4.13
C GLU A 26 4.37 10.55 -4.85
N LEU A 27 4.41 10.45 -6.18
CA LEU A 27 5.66 10.42 -6.97
C LEU A 27 5.83 11.54 -8.01
N GLY A 28 4.77 12.29 -8.31
CA GLY A 28 4.74 13.24 -9.45
C GLY A 28 4.74 12.56 -10.81
N VAL A 29 4.50 11.25 -10.89
CA VAL A 29 4.59 10.46 -12.11
C VAL A 29 3.23 10.36 -12.78
N LYS A 30 3.12 10.90 -14.00
CA LYS A 30 1.90 10.83 -14.82
C LYS A 30 1.94 9.66 -15.79
N VAL A 31 0.90 8.83 -15.75
CA VAL A 31 0.64 7.69 -16.62
C VAL A 31 -0.84 7.67 -17.04
N SER A 32 -1.21 6.83 -18.00
CA SER A 32 -2.60 6.52 -18.35
C SER A 32 -3.11 5.35 -17.51
N PRO A 33 -4.43 5.26 -17.21
CA PRO A 33 -5.02 4.04 -16.66
C PRO A 33 -4.70 2.79 -17.48
N ASP A 34 -4.58 2.92 -18.81
CA ASP A 34 -4.21 1.82 -19.72
C ASP A 34 -2.76 1.33 -19.54
N ASP A 35 -1.91 2.11 -18.86
CA ASP A 35 -0.53 1.72 -18.55
C ASP A 35 -0.46 0.86 -17.28
N LEU A 36 -1.55 0.78 -16.49
CA LEU A 36 -1.61 0.00 -15.27
C LEU A 36 -1.90 -1.48 -15.56
N GLU A 37 -1.19 -2.36 -14.88
CA GLU A 37 -1.50 -3.78 -14.82
C GLU A 37 -2.01 -4.11 -13.41
N LEU A 38 -3.26 -4.58 -13.31
CA LEU A 38 -3.80 -5.09 -12.05
C LEU A 38 -3.14 -6.43 -11.73
N ILE A 39 -2.35 -6.47 -10.67
CA ILE A 39 -1.74 -7.70 -10.16
C ILE A 39 -2.79 -8.53 -9.43
N THR A 40 -3.48 -7.93 -8.46
CA THR A 40 -4.54 -8.61 -7.71
C THR A 40 -5.39 -7.64 -6.89
N ARG A 41 -6.52 -8.13 -6.37
CA ARG A 41 -7.34 -7.49 -5.35
C ARG A 41 -7.31 -8.32 -4.07
N PHE A 42 -7.14 -7.65 -2.93
CA PHE A 42 -7.28 -8.21 -1.61
C PHE A 42 -8.61 -7.76 -1.01
N ASP A 43 -9.45 -8.71 -0.62
CA ASP A 43 -10.67 -8.45 0.15
C ASP A 43 -10.35 -8.74 1.63
N THR A 44 -10.35 -7.70 2.47
CA THR A 44 -10.01 -7.78 3.89
C THR A 44 -11.26 -7.58 4.73
N HIS A 45 -11.49 -8.50 5.66
CA HIS A 45 -12.50 -8.36 6.71
C HIS A 45 -11.80 -8.16 8.06
N ALA A 46 -12.19 -7.11 8.77
CA ALA A 46 -11.64 -6.77 10.08
C ALA A 46 -12.76 -6.54 11.09
N VAL A 47 -12.48 -6.87 12.35
CA VAL A 47 -13.39 -6.62 13.48
C VAL A 47 -12.62 -5.87 14.55
N ASP A 48 -13.15 -4.72 14.97
CA ASP A 48 -12.50 -3.94 16.01
C ASP A 48 -12.81 -4.43 17.42
N THR A 49 -12.19 -3.78 18.42
CA THR A 49 -12.37 -4.13 19.84
C THR A 49 -13.79 -3.91 20.36
N ALA A 50 -14.63 -3.14 19.66
CA ALA A 50 -16.04 -2.93 19.99
C ALA A 50 -16.97 -3.92 19.25
N GLY A 51 -16.42 -4.81 18.41
CA GLY A 51 -17.17 -5.76 17.61
C GLY A 51 -17.77 -5.15 16.34
N ARG A 52 -17.31 -3.97 15.91
CA ARG A 52 -17.71 -3.38 14.62
C ARG A 52 -16.94 -4.06 13.50
N GLU A 53 -17.65 -4.46 12.46
CA GLU A 53 -17.11 -5.11 11.28
C GLU A 53 -16.78 -4.09 10.19
N PHE A 54 -15.68 -4.34 9.48
CA PHE A 54 -15.19 -3.50 8.39
C PHE A 54 -14.75 -4.41 7.24
N ASP A 55 -15.26 -4.13 6.05
CA ASP A 55 -14.81 -4.76 4.81
C ASP A 55 -14.05 -3.71 3.98
N ASN A 56 -12.86 -4.07 3.52
CA ASN A 56 -12.00 -3.20 2.72
C ASN A 56 -11.48 -3.97 1.50
N GLN A 57 -11.29 -3.26 0.39
CA GLN A 57 -10.67 -3.78 -0.82
C GLN A 57 -9.37 -3.03 -1.09
N THR A 58 -8.26 -3.75 -1.20
CA THR A 58 -6.97 -3.17 -1.61
C THR A 58 -6.60 -3.71 -2.98
N TYR A 59 -6.32 -2.81 -3.91
CA TYR A 59 -5.93 -3.14 -5.28
C TYR A 59 -4.42 -2.93 -5.44
N LEU A 60 -3.73 -3.94 -5.95
CA LEU A 60 -2.29 -3.86 -6.23
C LEU A 60 -2.08 -3.75 -7.73
N PHE A 61 -1.48 -2.65 -8.16
CA PHE A 61 -1.12 -2.40 -9.55
C PHE A 61 0.39 -2.39 -9.75
N SER A 62 0.84 -2.79 -10.94
CA SER A 62 2.18 -2.55 -11.45
C SER A 62 2.11 -1.56 -12.61
N VAL A 63 3.18 -0.78 -12.80
CA VAL A 63 3.35 0.12 -13.94
C VAL A 63 4.82 0.30 -14.26
N ASP A 64 5.17 0.30 -15.55
CA ASP A 64 6.52 0.64 -16.00
C ASP A 64 6.64 2.16 -16.12
N VAL A 65 7.37 2.76 -15.18
CA VAL A 65 7.65 4.20 -15.17
C VAL A 65 8.83 4.59 -16.06
N ALA A 66 9.49 3.64 -16.70
CA ALA A 66 10.68 3.81 -17.54
C ALA A 66 11.73 4.71 -16.87
N ASN A 67 12.20 5.75 -17.58
CA ASN A 67 13.14 6.74 -17.05
C ASN A 67 12.43 8.03 -16.58
N LYS A 68 11.13 7.99 -16.28
CA LYS A 68 10.41 9.18 -15.81
C LYS A 68 11.03 9.63 -14.48
N PRO A 69 11.39 10.92 -14.33
CA PRO A 69 11.85 11.41 -13.05
C PRO A 69 10.71 11.33 -12.04
N TYR A 70 11.02 10.88 -10.84
CA TYR A 70 10.10 10.87 -9.71
C TYR A 70 10.69 11.65 -8.55
N ARG A 71 9.82 12.16 -7.67
CA ARG A 71 10.22 12.85 -6.44
C ARG A 71 9.18 12.54 -5.36
N PRO A 72 9.57 12.53 -4.08
CA PRO A 72 8.59 12.39 -3.00
C PRO A 72 7.56 13.52 -3.09
N GLY A 73 6.29 13.14 -3.06
CA GLY A 73 5.13 14.02 -2.97
C GLY A 73 4.46 13.93 -1.60
N ASP A 74 3.16 14.23 -1.53
CA ASP A 74 2.29 14.35 -0.35
C ASP A 74 2.90 13.96 1.01
N ASP A 75 2.57 12.78 1.54
CA ASP A 75 3.05 12.26 2.83
C ASP A 75 4.32 11.42 2.68
N VAL A 76 4.88 11.34 1.47
CA VAL A 76 6.08 10.56 1.17
C VAL A 76 7.32 11.38 1.52
N GLU A 77 8.00 11.01 2.61
CA GLU A 77 9.25 11.67 3.01
C GLU A 77 10.45 11.25 2.13
N GLN A 78 10.48 9.98 1.72
CA GLN A 78 11.59 9.39 0.98
C GLN A 78 11.11 8.26 0.08
N ILE A 79 11.71 8.14 -1.11
CA ILE A 79 11.49 7.04 -2.02
C ILE A 79 12.67 6.06 -1.91
N ALA A 80 12.36 4.78 -1.71
CA ALA A 80 13.32 3.69 -1.71
C ALA A 80 12.93 2.69 -2.81
N ALA A 81 13.81 2.53 -3.80
CA ALA A 81 13.70 1.42 -4.74
C ALA A 81 14.15 0.14 -4.05
N LEU A 82 13.28 -0.88 -4.02
CA LEU A 82 13.57 -2.17 -3.43
C LEU A 82 13.77 -3.21 -4.53
N SER A 83 14.77 -4.06 -4.37
CA SER A 83 14.87 -5.31 -5.13
C SER A 83 13.82 -6.33 -4.65
N LYS A 84 13.61 -7.39 -5.42
CA LYS A 84 12.71 -8.50 -5.04
C LYS A 84 13.07 -9.09 -3.67
N VAL A 85 14.37 -9.23 -3.38
CA VAL A 85 14.85 -9.74 -2.08
C VAL A 85 14.50 -8.77 -0.96
N GLU A 86 14.80 -7.47 -1.13
CA GLU A 86 14.48 -6.45 -0.12
C GLU A 86 12.96 -6.30 0.10
N MET A 87 12.14 -6.55 -0.92
CA MET A 87 10.68 -6.57 -0.79
C MET A 87 10.20 -7.74 0.09
N TYR A 88 10.76 -8.94 -0.07
CA TYR A 88 10.47 -10.05 0.85
C TYR A 88 10.98 -9.77 2.27
N GLU A 89 12.17 -9.18 2.43
CA GLU A 89 12.69 -8.81 3.75
C GLU A 89 11.80 -7.75 4.44
N LEU A 90 11.23 -6.82 3.67
CA LEU A 90 10.23 -5.88 4.18
C LEU A 90 8.94 -6.60 4.60
N ALA A 91 8.46 -7.56 3.80
CA ALA A 91 7.31 -8.38 4.16
C ALA A 91 7.54 -9.18 5.45
N ASP A 92 8.71 -9.80 5.60
CA ASP A 92 9.11 -10.53 6.82
C ASP A 92 9.11 -9.61 8.04
N ARG A 93 9.57 -8.35 7.90
CA ARG A 93 9.54 -7.36 8.98
C ARG A 93 8.11 -6.98 9.38
N PHE A 94 7.20 -6.85 8.42
CA PHE A 94 5.77 -6.61 8.71
C PHE A 94 5.15 -7.78 9.47
N GLU A 95 5.42 -9.01 9.06
CA GLU A 95 4.89 -10.22 9.71
C GLU A 95 5.37 -10.37 11.17
N GLN A 96 6.60 -9.90 11.45
CA GLN A 96 7.25 -9.98 12.75
C GLN A 96 6.96 -8.81 13.70
N LEU A 97 6.06 -7.88 13.34
CA LEU A 97 5.71 -6.78 14.23
C LEU A 97 5.15 -7.32 15.58
N PRO A 98 5.47 -6.68 16.73
CA PRO A 98 4.97 -7.15 18.02
C PRO A 98 3.44 -7.04 18.13
N ALA A 99 2.78 -8.08 18.65
CA ALA A 99 1.32 -8.10 18.83
C ALA A 99 0.78 -7.01 19.78
N ASP A 100 1.64 -6.44 20.62
CA ASP A 100 1.33 -5.33 21.52
C ASP A 100 1.75 -3.95 20.96
N LEU A 101 2.15 -3.88 19.68
CA LEU A 101 2.49 -2.63 19.02
C LEU A 101 1.22 -1.87 18.60
N TRP A 102 0.65 -1.14 19.55
CA TRP A 102 -0.49 -0.26 19.34
C TRP A 102 -0.04 1.19 19.08
N HIS A 103 -0.77 1.89 18.23
CA HIS A 103 -0.65 3.33 18.03
C HIS A 103 -1.90 4.03 18.54
N ASP A 104 -1.70 5.17 19.20
CA ASP A 104 -2.76 6.06 19.68
C ASP A 104 -2.56 7.43 19.02
N SER A 105 -3.45 7.79 18.10
CA SER A 105 -3.48 9.08 17.42
C SER A 105 -4.78 9.82 17.74
N VAL A 106 -4.70 11.15 17.88
CA VAL A 106 -5.90 11.99 18.03
C VAL A 106 -6.67 12.08 16.70
N GLU A 107 -5.96 12.01 15.58
CA GLU A 107 -6.51 12.19 14.24
C GLU A 107 -6.97 10.86 13.62
N GLU A 108 -6.12 9.83 13.71
CA GLU A 108 -6.34 8.51 13.09
C GLU A 108 -6.99 7.50 14.05
N GLY A 109 -7.13 7.87 15.32
CA GLY A 109 -7.62 6.99 16.37
C GLY A 109 -6.59 5.97 16.84
N ARG A 110 -7.07 4.90 17.48
CA ARG A 110 -6.23 3.82 18.02
C ARG A 110 -6.26 2.60 17.09
N PHE A 111 -5.09 2.12 16.69
CA PHE A 111 -4.96 0.94 15.82
C PHE A 111 -3.74 0.09 16.14
N SER A 112 -3.73 -1.13 15.62
CA SER A 112 -2.68 -2.14 15.82
C SER A 112 -1.74 -2.17 14.62
N TRP A 113 -0.46 -1.86 14.83
CA TRP A 113 0.56 -2.06 13.80
C TRP A 113 0.79 -3.54 13.50
N TYR A 114 0.51 -4.42 14.46
CA TYR A 114 0.54 -5.86 14.22
C TYR A 114 -0.47 -6.28 13.15
N ASP A 115 -1.73 -5.85 13.27
CA ASP A 115 -2.79 -6.20 12.33
C ASP A 115 -2.49 -5.63 10.94
N TYR A 116 -2.00 -4.37 10.90
CA TYR A 116 -1.46 -3.76 9.68
C TYR A 116 -0.37 -4.64 9.05
N GLY A 117 0.60 -5.10 9.85
CA GLY A 117 1.69 -5.96 9.40
C GLY A 117 1.23 -7.33 8.87
N GLN A 118 0.22 -7.94 9.50
CA GLN A 118 -0.34 -9.21 9.02
C GLN A 118 -0.95 -9.05 7.62
N MET A 119 -1.69 -7.96 7.37
CA MET A 119 -2.25 -7.69 6.04
C MET A 119 -1.16 -7.32 5.02
N TYR A 120 -0.32 -6.32 5.35
CA TYR A 120 0.63 -5.78 4.39
C TYR A 120 1.80 -6.73 4.11
N SER A 121 2.18 -7.63 5.02
CA SER A 121 3.17 -8.67 4.70
C SER A 121 2.75 -9.52 3.49
N VAL A 122 1.48 -9.94 3.43
CA VAL A 122 0.93 -10.70 2.29
C VAL A 122 0.96 -9.87 1.01
N ILE A 123 0.52 -8.62 1.08
CA ILE A 123 0.52 -7.71 -0.08
C ILE A 123 1.95 -7.53 -0.64
N HIS A 124 2.94 -7.31 0.23
CA HIS A 124 4.33 -7.13 -0.19
C HIS A 124 4.94 -8.42 -0.76
N ARG A 125 4.57 -9.60 -0.25
CA ARG A 125 5.00 -10.88 -0.85
C ARG A 125 4.44 -11.05 -2.26
N VAL A 126 3.17 -10.73 -2.48
CA VAL A 126 2.56 -10.79 -3.82
C VAL A 126 3.20 -9.78 -4.77
N ALA A 127 3.50 -8.57 -4.29
CA ALA A 127 4.25 -7.59 -5.07
C ALA A 127 5.63 -8.13 -5.45
N ALA A 128 6.37 -8.75 -4.51
CA ALA A 128 7.65 -9.37 -4.79
C ALA A 128 7.55 -10.51 -5.81
N ASP A 129 6.51 -11.35 -5.73
CA ASP A 129 6.26 -12.43 -6.69
C ASP A 129 6.08 -11.88 -8.11
N ALA A 130 5.40 -10.74 -8.26
CA ALA A 130 5.15 -10.06 -9.53
C ALA A 130 6.37 -9.29 -10.09
N MET A 131 7.41 -9.04 -9.29
CA MET A 131 8.64 -8.41 -9.78
C MET A 131 9.44 -9.39 -10.65
N ASN A 132 9.82 -8.92 -11.85
CA ASN A 132 10.70 -9.62 -12.82
C ASN A 132 12.16 -9.68 -12.37
#